data_AF-A0A969TTM7-F1
#
_entry.id   AF-A0A969TTM7-F1
#
_cell.length_a   1.000
_cell.length_b   1.000
_cell.length_c   1.000
_cell.angle_alpha   90.00
_cell.angle_beta   90.00
_cell.angle_gamma   90.00
#
_symmetry.space_group_name_H-M   'P 1'
#
loop_
_entity.id
_entity.type
_entity.pdbx_description
1 polymer ?
#
loop_
_entity_poly.entity_id
_entity_poly.type
_entity_poly.pdbx_seq_one_letter_code
_entity_poly.pdbx_strand_id
1 'polypeptide(L)'
;MKKGWASVLLLLLTACGEEEQDVITGYNLGSHVLEHGKITVFVEDNEFGTELPPHVTSMTANMEEYEVEAYTVVYNEDTEIIDSETGERMEDPPNLFTPVSQQIHVVPEEGFEQIVSTNRDNHILHDRTLLPAVRAERIELEPLSLEDIHAYVEETAWDHFTDGFVLALLEDGTQEAIDFATRQQTYHEELREISGGRDRWSIGSFGESYADAMSGGEVEFPSYFIYQEGEEPVRKESIDEVMALVEEAGRTE
;
A
#
# COMPACT_ATOMS: atom_id res chain seq x y z
N MET A 1 -69.76 -10.37 21.76
CA MET A 1 -68.78 -9.57 20.98
C MET A 1 -67.51 -9.47 21.82
N LYS A 2 -66.48 -10.26 21.46
CA LYS A 2 -65.13 -9.83 20.97
C LYS A 2 -64.41 -8.90 21.98
N LYS A 3 -63.49 -9.40 22.82
CA LYS A 3 -62.02 -9.62 22.63
C LYS A 3 -61.18 -8.33 22.48
N GLY A 4 -60.10 -8.25 23.26
CA GLY A 4 -58.93 -7.35 23.10
C GLY A 4 -58.62 -6.60 24.41
N TRP A 5 -57.79 -7.07 25.35
CA TRP A 5 -56.31 -7.12 25.36
C TRP A 5 -55.63 -5.80 25.00
N ALA A 6 -54.97 -5.20 25.99
CA ALA A 6 -53.63 -4.63 25.87
C ALA A 6 -53.10 -4.28 27.27
N SER A 7 -52.55 -5.28 27.96
CA SER A 7 -51.56 -5.02 28.99
C SER A 7 -50.34 -4.46 28.29
N VAL A 8 -50.06 -3.17 28.47
CA VAL A 8 -48.80 -2.56 28.04
C VAL A 8 -47.72 -3.09 28.98
N LEU A 9 -47.06 -4.15 28.53
CA LEU A 9 -45.83 -4.66 29.11
C LEU A 9 -44.74 -3.63 28.78
N LEU A 10 -44.36 -2.84 29.78
CA LEU A 10 -43.21 -1.93 29.70
C LEU A 10 -41.94 -2.81 29.67
N LEU A 11 -41.55 -3.23 28.47
CA LEU A 11 -40.23 -3.79 28.20
C LEU A 11 -39.23 -2.65 28.41
N LEU A 12 -38.66 -2.61 29.62
CA LEU A 12 -37.40 -1.92 29.88
C LEU A 12 -36.34 -2.61 29.02
N LEU A 13 -36.21 -2.11 27.78
CA LEU A 13 -35.09 -2.37 26.92
C LEU A 13 -33.86 -1.90 27.68
N THR A 14 -33.12 -2.88 28.20
CA THR A 14 -31.70 -2.77 28.51
C THR A 14 -31.00 -2.42 27.20
N ALA A 15 -30.94 -1.13 26.87
CA ALA A 15 -29.90 -0.60 26.01
C ALA A 15 -28.60 -0.73 26.82
N CYS A 16 -27.98 -1.92 26.74
CA CYS A 16 -26.54 -2.00 26.87
C CYS A 16 -26.03 -1.08 25.77
N GLY A 17 -25.51 0.08 26.17
CA GLY A 17 -24.60 0.83 25.33
C GLY A 17 -23.39 -0.07 25.14
N GLU A 18 -23.34 -0.74 24.00
CA GLU A 18 -22.07 -0.99 23.36
C GLU A 18 -21.51 0.42 23.14
N GLU A 19 -20.52 0.81 23.93
CA GLU A 19 -19.63 1.89 23.53
C GLU A 19 -19.08 1.43 22.18
N GLU A 20 -19.63 1.95 21.09
CA GLU A 20 -19.01 1.87 19.77
C GLU A 20 -17.59 2.42 19.98
N GLN A 21 -16.62 1.51 20.04
CA GLN A 21 -15.22 1.90 20.13
C GLN A 21 -14.91 2.62 18.82
N ASP A 22 -14.52 3.89 18.91
CA ASP A 22 -14.27 4.71 17.73
C ASP A 22 -13.11 4.10 16.92
N VAL A 23 -13.38 3.62 15.70
CA VAL A 23 -12.37 2.99 14.82
C VAL A 23 -11.91 3.99 13.77
N ILE A 24 -10.59 4.14 13.63
CA ILE A 24 -9.98 4.90 12.52
C ILE A 24 -9.80 3.93 11.35
N THR A 25 -10.44 4.22 10.22
CA THR A 25 -10.29 3.43 8.98
C THR A 25 -9.57 4.27 7.94
N GLY A 26 -8.52 3.73 7.34
CA GLY A 26 -7.73 4.47 6.37
C GLY A 26 -6.64 3.63 5.72
N TYR A 27 -5.72 4.30 5.04
CA TYR A 27 -4.58 3.69 4.36
C TYR A 27 -3.29 3.90 5.15
N ASN A 28 -2.56 2.80 5.37
CA ASN A 28 -1.23 2.83 5.93
C ASN A 28 -0.25 3.42 4.91
N LEU A 29 0.34 4.56 5.25
CA LEU A 29 1.40 5.18 4.45
C LEU A 29 2.80 4.69 4.85
N GLY A 30 2.86 3.78 5.84
CA GLY A 30 4.09 3.28 6.44
C GLY A 30 4.67 4.20 7.52
N SER A 31 5.87 3.83 7.99
CA SER A 31 6.65 4.63 8.93
C SER A 31 7.64 5.55 8.20
N HIS A 32 7.92 6.71 8.78
CA HIS A 32 9.13 7.44 8.39
C HIS A 32 10.34 6.63 8.86
N VAL A 33 11.31 6.37 7.97
CA VAL A 33 12.44 5.39 8.07
C VAL A 33 13.21 5.32 9.41
N LEU A 34 13.03 6.29 10.31
CA LEU A 34 13.72 6.40 11.59
C LEU A 34 12.82 6.24 12.83
N GLU A 35 11.51 5.99 12.67
CA GLU A 35 10.54 6.00 13.76
C GLU A 35 9.85 4.64 13.97
N HIS A 36 10.57 3.72 14.63
CA HIS A 36 9.97 2.45 15.09
C HIS A 36 8.78 2.70 16.03
N GLY A 37 7.76 1.85 15.94
CA GLY A 37 6.55 1.95 16.77
C GLY A 37 5.60 3.06 16.32
N LYS A 38 5.75 3.56 15.09
CA LYS A 38 4.83 4.54 14.50
C LYS A 38 4.56 4.26 13.04
N ILE A 39 3.31 4.41 12.65
CA ILE A 39 2.86 4.45 11.26
C ILE A 39 2.03 5.71 11.01
N THR A 40 1.91 6.11 9.75
CA THR A 40 0.99 7.18 9.36
C THR A 40 -0.23 6.56 8.71
N VAL A 41 -1.42 6.95 9.18
CA VAL A 41 -2.71 6.52 8.60
C VAL A 41 -3.37 7.71 7.95
N PHE A 42 -3.63 7.61 6.65
CA PHE A 42 -4.42 8.57 5.90
C PHE A 42 -5.89 8.13 5.87
N VAL A 43 -6.82 9.02 6.23
CA VAL A 43 -8.26 8.73 6.22
C VAL A 43 -8.91 9.36 5.00
N GLU A 44 -8.85 10.69 4.90
CA GLU A 44 -9.35 11.44 3.76
C GLU A 44 -8.69 12.82 3.64
N ASP A 45 -8.74 13.41 2.45
CA ASP A 45 -8.51 14.83 2.25
C ASP A 45 -9.59 15.49 1.38
N ASN A 46 -9.55 16.81 1.31
CA ASN A 46 -10.54 17.58 0.56
C ASN A 46 -10.31 17.67 -0.96
N GLU A 47 -9.22 17.10 -1.48
CA GLU A 47 -8.85 17.15 -2.89
C GLU A 47 -9.20 15.83 -3.62
N PHE A 48 -8.90 14.71 -2.98
CA PHE A 48 -9.01 13.34 -3.49
C PHE A 48 -9.92 12.45 -2.64
N GLY A 49 -10.47 12.97 -1.53
CA GLY A 49 -11.36 12.20 -0.66
C GLY A 49 -10.57 11.11 0.05
N THR A 50 -11.07 9.88 0.02
CA THR A 50 -10.40 8.72 0.63
C THR A 50 -9.34 8.09 -0.28
N GLU A 51 -9.17 8.57 -1.51
CA GLU A 51 -8.23 7.99 -2.48
C GLU A 51 -6.82 8.58 -2.29
N LEU A 52 -5.80 7.73 -2.47
CA LEU A 52 -4.41 8.14 -2.51
C LEU A 52 -3.94 8.21 -3.96
N PRO A 53 -3.92 9.39 -4.59
CA PRO A 53 -3.35 9.55 -5.92
C PRO A 53 -1.87 9.18 -5.99
N PRO A 54 -1.43 8.48 -7.06
CA PRO A 54 -0.04 8.03 -7.23
C PRO A 54 0.98 9.17 -7.35
N HIS A 55 0.54 10.31 -7.85
CA HIS A 55 1.41 11.42 -8.24
C HIS A 55 0.83 12.77 -7.81
N VAL A 56 0.79 13.02 -6.51
CA VAL A 56 0.56 14.40 -6.03
C VAL A 56 1.91 15.08 -5.98
N THR A 57 2.03 16.21 -6.64
CA THR A 57 3.10 17.16 -6.35
C THR A 57 2.49 18.32 -5.56
N SER A 58 3.29 19.08 -4.82
CA SER A 58 2.79 20.32 -4.19
C SER A 58 2.23 21.33 -5.20
N MET A 59 2.44 21.12 -6.50
CA MET A 59 1.88 21.93 -7.57
C MET A 59 0.48 21.51 -8.04
N THR A 60 0.01 20.30 -7.69
CA THR A 60 -1.29 19.77 -8.14
C THR A 60 -2.42 20.00 -7.14
N ALA A 61 -2.11 20.14 -5.86
CA ALA A 61 -3.09 20.41 -4.80
C ALA A 61 -3.18 21.92 -4.47
N ASN A 62 -4.37 22.42 -4.13
CA ASN A 62 -4.52 23.78 -3.64
C ASN A 62 -4.09 23.87 -2.17
N MET A 63 -2.78 24.04 -1.95
CA MET A 63 -2.22 24.03 -0.60
C MET A 63 -2.76 25.12 0.34
N GLU A 64 -3.30 26.23 -0.19
CA GLU A 64 -3.89 27.28 0.65
C GLU A 64 -5.16 26.80 1.38
N GLU A 65 -5.87 25.83 0.81
CA GLU A 65 -7.12 25.28 1.33
C GLU A 65 -7.01 23.80 1.66
N TYR A 66 -5.81 23.20 1.66
CA TYR A 66 -5.64 21.77 1.90
C TYR A 66 -6.01 21.38 3.33
N GLU A 67 -6.93 20.43 3.43
CA GLU A 67 -7.42 19.84 4.67
C GLU A 67 -7.30 18.32 4.58
N VAL A 68 -6.76 17.69 5.63
CA VAL A 68 -6.54 16.24 5.66
C VAL A 68 -6.84 15.67 7.04
N GLU A 69 -7.58 14.58 7.07
CA GLU A 69 -7.68 13.70 8.22
C GLU A 69 -6.61 12.61 8.09
N ALA A 70 -5.58 12.70 8.93
CA ALA A 70 -4.52 11.70 9.00
C ALA A 70 -3.91 11.69 10.40
N TYR A 71 -3.43 10.52 10.83
CA TYR A 71 -2.94 10.30 12.19
C TYR A 71 -1.56 9.67 12.18
N THR A 72 -0.73 10.08 13.14
CA THR A 72 0.40 9.27 13.57
C THR A 72 -0.09 8.23 14.56
N VAL A 73 -0.15 6.97 14.14
CA VAL A 73 -0.54 5.87 15.01
C VAL A 73 0.70 5.32 15.70
N VAL A 74 0.71 5.41 17.02
CA VAL A 74 1.78 4.91 17.90
C VAL A 74 1.37 3.55 18.42
N TYR A 75 2.24 2.56 18.26
CA TYR A 75 2.03 1.20 18.73
C TYR A 75 3.27 0.69 19.48
N ASN A 76 3.08 -0.34 20.30
CA ASN A 76 4.13 -0.94 21.11
C ASN A 76 3.93 -2.46 21.24
N GLU A 77 4.68 -3.10 22.14
CA GLU A 77 4.59 -4.54 22.41
C GLU A 77 3.22 -4.99 22.95
N ASP A 78 2.46 -4.08 23.56
CA ASP A 78 1.12 -4.35 24.10
C ASP A 78 0.03 -4.20 23.03
N THR A 79 0.30 -3.51 21.91
CA THR A 79 -0.65 -3.35 20.81
C THR A 79 -0.92 -4.70 20.13
N GLU A 80 -2.21 -5.03 19.94
CA GLU A 80 -2.61 -6.21 19.18
C GLU A 80 -2.59 -5.89 17.68
N ILE A 81 -1.69 -6.51 16.93
CA ILE A 81 -1.68 -6.40 15.47
C ILE A 81 -2.27 -7.69 14.91
N ILE A 82 -3.37 -7.59 14.16
CA ILE A 82 -4.12 -8.74 13.65
C ILE A 82 -4.34 -8.64 12.15
N ASP A 83 -4.36 -9.80 11.51
CA ASP A 83 -4.87 -9.96 10.14
C ASP A 83 -6.41 -9.93 10.19
N SER A 84 -7.05 -9.04 9.44
CA SER A 84 -8.49 -8.80 9.56
C SER A 84 -9.33 -9.97 9.01
N GLU A 85 -8.81 -10.74 8.06
CA GLU A 85 -9.50 -11.88 7.47
C GLU A 85 -9.48 -13.10 8.40
N THR A 86 -8.31 -13.44 8.91
CA THR A 86 -8.07 -14.65 9.70
C THR A 86 -8.25 -14.44 11.20
N GLY A 87 -8.09 -13.21 11.68
CA GLY A 87 -8.05 -12.85 13.09
C GLY A 87 -6.77 -13.33 13.79
N GLU A 88 -5.75 -13.77 13.04
CA GLU A 88 -4.48 -14.21 13.61
C GLU A 88 -3.63 -13.02 14.06
N ARG A 89 -3.01 -13.14 15.24
CA ARG A 89 -2.08 -12.12 15.76
C ARG A 89 -0.75 -12.22 15.05
N MET A 90 -0.26 -11.07 14.58
CA MET A 90 1.04 -10.93 13.92
C MET A 90 2.06 -10.29 14.86
N GLU A 91 3.30 -10.76 14.80
CA GLU A 91 4.43 -10.16 15.51
C GLU A 91 5.24 -9.30 14.54
N ASP A 92 5.27 -7.97 14.77
CA ASP A 92 6.04 -6.97 14.01
C ASP A 92 6.00 -7.17 12.47
N PRO A 93 4.79 -7.15 11.87
CA PRO A 93 4.65 -7.55 10.48
C PRO A 93 5.31 -6.51 9.56
N PRO A 94 6.12 -6.95 8.57
CA PRO A 94 6.93 -6.06 7.73
C PRO A 94 6.09 -5.13 6.86
N ASN A 95 4.86 -5.54 6.55
CA ASN A 95 3.90 -4.76 5.75
C ASN A 95 3.50 -3.41 6.40
N LEU A 96 3.64 -3.27 7.72
CA LEU A 96 3.44 -1.99 8.40
C LEU A 96 4.41 -0.91 7.95
N PHE A 97 5.57 -1.31 7.43
CA PHE A 97 6.65 -0.40 7.02
C PHE A 97 6.78 -0.30 5.51
N THR A 98 6.11 -1.17 4.75
CA THR A 98 6.16 -1.12 3.29
C THR A 98 5.36 0.06 2.74
N PRO A 99 5.82 0.67 1.63
CA PRO A 99 5.13 1.79 1.00
C PRO A 99 3.96 1.33 0.12
N VAL A 100 3.18 0.34 0.57
CA VAL A 100 1.91 -0.02 -0.08
C VAL A 100 0.78 0.68 0.66
N SER A 101 -0.16 1.23 -0.10
CA SER A 101 -1.40 1.83 0.43
C SER A 101 -2.33 0.73 0.95
N GLN A 102 -1.90 0.02 2.00
CA GLN A 102 -2.68 -1.05 2.62
C GLN A 102 -3.80 -0.43 3.46
N GLN A 103 -5.03 -0.89 3.26
CA GLN A 103 -6.14 -0.48 4.13
C GLN A 103 -5.96 -1.08 5.53
N ILE A 104 -6.18 -0.26 6.56
CA ILE A 104 -6.08 -0.69 7.96
C ILE A 104 -7.22 -0.10 8.80
N HIS A 105 -7.52 -0.79 9.90
CA HIS A 105 -8.41 -0.33 10.95
C HIS A 105 -7.63 -0.20 12.25
N VAL A 106 -7.73 0.96 12.91
CA VAL A 106 -7.03 1.22 14.17
C VAL A 106 -8.07 1.46 15.25
N VAL A 107 -8.01 0.64 16.29
CA VAL A 107 -8.76 0.81 17.53
C VAL A 107 -7.86 1.55 18.53
N PRO A 108 -8.20 2.79 18.91
CA PRO A 108 -7.44 3.58 19.87
C PRO A 108 -7.54 3.03 21.31
N GLU A 109 -6.47 3.20 22.11
CA GLU A 109 -6.42 2.83 23.54
C GLU A 109 -7.39 3.67 24.40
N GLU A 110 -7.64 4.91 24.00
CA GLU A 110 -8.57 5.83 24.66
C GLU A 110 -9.53 6.38 23.59
N GLY A 111 -10.73 6.80 23.99
CA GLY A 111 -11.67 7.44 23.06
C GLY A 111 -10.99 8.59 22.29
N PHE A 112 -11.29 8.70 21.00
CA PHE A 112 -10.62 9.64 20.11
C PHE A 112 -11.60 10.66 19.54
N GLU A 113 -11.10 11.86 19.25
CA GLU A 113 -11.85 12.86 18.51
C GLU A 113 -11.25 12.98 17.11
N GLN A 114 -12.12 12.99 16.09
CA GLN A 114 -11.70 13.24 14.70
C GLN A 114 -11.08 14.63 14.58
N ILE A 115 -9.86 14.69 14.03
CA ILE A 115 -9.10 15.93 13.88
C ILE A 115 -8.67 16.07 12.42
N VAL A 116 -9.25 17.07 11.76
CA VAL A 116 -8.82 17.51 10.43
C VAL A 116 -7.65 18.50 10.59
N SER A 117 -6.52 18.17 9.99
CA SER A 117 -5.35 19.05 9.89
C SER A 117 -5.55 20.04 8.77
N THR A 118 -5.38 21.33 9.05
CA THR A 118 -5.55 22.45 8.10
C THR A 118 -4.27 23.28 8.02
N ASN A 119 -4.18 24.17 7.02
CA ASN A 119 -3.05 25.11 6.84
C ASN A 119 -1.69 24.40 6.74
N ARG A 120 -1.63 23.28 6.01
CA ARG A 120 -0.38 22.53 5.80
C ARG A 120 0.42 23.13 4.63
N ASP A 121 1.74 23.18 4.77
CA ASP A 121 2.63 23.67 3.70
C ASP A 121 2.74 22.68 2.53
N ASN A 122 2.55 21.37 2.79
CA ASN A 122 2.67 20.32 1.79
C ASN A 122 1.59 19.23 1.97
N HIS A 123 1.34 18.49 0.89
CA HIS A 123 0.47 17.31 0.88
C HIS A 123 0.99 16.20 1.81
N ILE A 124 0.09 15.38 2.33
CA ILE A 124 0.42 14.30 3.29
C ILE A 124 1.47 13.31 2.77
N LEU A 125 1.50 13.06 1.47
CA LEU A 125 2.50 12.18 0.84
C LEU A 125 3.92 12.76 0.87
N HIS A 126 4.08 14.09 0.97
CA HIS A 126 5.38 14.76 1.02
C HIS A 126 5.79 15.19 2.43
N ASP A 127 4.82 15.52 3.28
CA ASP A 127 5.05 15.96 4.64
C ASP A 127 4.04 15.29 5.58
N ARG A 128 4.56 14.39 6.42
CA ARG A 128 3.80 13.64 7.45
C ARG A 128 4.02 14.20 8.85
N THR A 129 4.63 15.38 8.98
CA THR A 129 4.92 15.97 10.27
C THR A 129 3.68 16.63 10.88
N LEU A 130 3.72 16.80 12.22
CA LEU A 130 2.73 17.51 13.03
C LEU A 130 1.29 16.95 12.93
N LEU A 131 1.15 15.68 12.58
CA LEU A 131 -0.14 14.99 12.62
C LEU A 131 -0.57 14.72 14.07
N PRO A 132 -1.88 14.71 14.34
CA PRO A 132 -2.40 14.21 15.63
C PRO A 132 -1.91 12.78 15.86
N ALA A 133 -1.45 12.51 17.08
CA ALA A 133 -0.93 11.21 17.46
C ALA A 133 -1.98 10.44 18.27
N VAL A 134 -2.21 9.19 17.90
CA VAL A 134 -3.15 8.27 18.57
C VAL A 134 -2.39 7.02 18.99
N ARG A 135 -2.66 6.49 20.18
CA ARG A 135 -2.12 5.21 20.64
C ARG A 135 -3.07 4.09 20.26
N ALA A 136 -2.56 3.05 19.61
CA ALA A 136 -3.35 1.90 19.21
C ALA A 136 -3.43 0.85 20.32
N GLU A 137 -4.65 0.45 20.67
CA GLU A 137 -4.93 -0.81 21.36
C GLU A 137 -4.81 -1.97 20.38
N ARG A 138 -5.46 -1.83 19.20
CA ARG A 138 -5.46 -2.83 18.13
C ARG A 138 -5.27 -2.20 16.77
N ILE A 139 -4.53 -2.88 15.91
CA ILE A 139 -4.39 -2.57 14.48
C ILE A 139 -4.82 -3.82 13.71
N GLU A 140 -5.82 -3.66 12.86
CA GLU A 140 -6.30 -4.70 11.95
C GLU A 140 -5.81 -4.35 10.56
N LEU A 141 -5.06 -5.28 9.95
CA LEU A 141 -4.52 -5.13 8.62
C LEU A 141 -5.41 -5.89 7.64
N GLU A 142 -5.90 -5.22 6.61
CA GLU A 142 -6.53 -5.90 5.49
C GLU A 142 -5.50 -6.78 4.77
N PRO A 143 -5.89 -7.96 4.25
CA PRO A 143 -4.98 -8.84 3.55
C PRO A 143 -4.40 -8.14 2.32
N LEU A 144 -3.10 -8.32 2.12
CA LEU A 144 -2.40 -7.90 0.92
C LEU A 144 -2.39 -9.03 -0.10
N SER A 145 -2.22 -8.66 -1.36
CA SER A 145 -2.22 -9.56 -2.50
C SER A 145 -1.19 -9.14 -3.54
N LEU A 146 -1.01 -9.96 -4.57
CA LEU A 146 -0.18 -9.59 -5.70
C LEU A 146 -0.65 -8.31 -6.41
N GLU A 147 -1.95 -7.99 -6.34
CA GLU A 147 -2.52 -6.77 -6.94
C GLU A 147 -1.94 -5.51 -6.28
N ASP A 148 -1.59 -5.55 -5.00
CA ASP A 148 -0.96 -4.42 -4.29
C ASP A 148 0.47 -4.14 -4.78
N ILE A 149 1.21 -5.17 -5.20
CA ILE A 149 2.51 -4.98 -5.89
C ILE A 149 2.29 -4.33 -7.25
N HIS A 150 1.29 -4.78 -8.01
CA HIS A 150 1.00 -4.23 -9.33
C HIS A 150 0.61 -2.75 -9.25
N ALA A 151 -0.31 -2.41 -8.34
CA ALA A 151 -0.68 -1.03 -8.05
C ALA A 151 0.57 -0.22 -7.70
N TYR A 152 1.39 -0.65 -6.74
CA TYR A 152 2.62 0.07 -6.38
C TYR A 152 3.55 0.34 -7.57
N VAL A 153 3.74 -0.63 -8.47
CA VAL A 153 4.62 -0.45 -9.64
C VAL A 153 4.04 0.54 -10.64
N GLU A 154 2.74 0.43 -10.94
CA GLU A 154 2.05 1.37 -11.83
C GLU A 154 2.10 2.79 -11.26
N GLU A 155 1.96 2.92 -9.94
CA GLU A 155 1.95 4.21 -9.25
C GLU A 155 3.34 4.84 -9.05
N THR A 156 4.43 4.07 -9.06
CA THR A 156 5.75 4.59 -8.63
C THR A 156 6.89 4.39 -9.61
N ALA A 157 6.82 3.37 -10.46
CA ALA A 157 7.94 2.97 -11.31
C ALA A 157 7.63 3.12 -12.81
N TRP A 158 6.36 2.95 -13.20
CA TRP A 158 5.92 2.94 -14.59
C TRP A 158 6.05 4.30 -15.29
N ASP A 159 5.59 5.39 -14.67
CA ASP A 159 5.37 6.72 -15.29
C ASP A 159 6.61 7.40 -15.91
N HIS A 160 7.79 6.79 -15.76
CA HIS A 160 9.04 7.27 -16.32
C HIS A 160 9.44 6.61 -17.65
N PHE A 161 8.73 5.56 -18.09
CA PHE A 161 9.12 4.75 -19.25
C PHE A 161 7.98 4.69 -20.28
N THR A 162 8.29 4.97 -21.55
CA THR A 162 7.26 5.12 -22.58
C THR A 162 6.71 3.80 -23.11
N ASP A 163 7.45 2.71 -22.98
CA ASP A 163 7.05 1.42 -23.59
C ASP A 163 6.82 0.33 -22.57
N GLY A 164 7.49 0.39 -21.42
CA GLY A 164 7.65 -0.80 -20.61
C GLY A 164 8.43 -0.67 -19.30
N PHE A 165 7.97 -1.37 -18.26
CA PHE A 165 8.71 -1.65 -17.05
C PHE A 165 8.67 -3.14 -16.76
N VAL A 166 9.79 -3.71 -16.34
CA VAL A 166 9.88 -5.12 -15.95
C VAL A 166 10.20 -5.18 -14.46
N LEU A 167 9.37 -5.88 -13.69
CA LEU A 167 9.66 -6.21 -12.30
C LEU A 167 10.07 -7.68 -12.19
N ALA A 168 11.27 -7.94 -11.66
CA ALA A 168 11.68 -9.27 -11.25
C ALA A 168 11.44 -9.46 -9.74
N LEU A 169 10.64 -10.46 -9.37
CA LEU A 169 10.47 -10.94 -8.00
C LEU A 169 11.35 -12.17 -7.81
N LEU A 170 12.35 -12.06 -6.94
CA LEU A 170 13.42 -13.07 -6.84
C LEU A 170 13.59 -13.55 -5.39
N GLU A 171 13.78 -14.86 -5.20
CA GLU A 171 14.01 -15.45 -3.88
C GLU A 171 15.37 -15.03 -3.30
N ASP A 172 15.37 -14.53 -2.06
CA ASP A 172 16.56 -13.91 -1.46
C ASP A 172 17.70 -14.92 -1.29
N GLY A 173 18.90 -14.56 -1.76
CA GLY A 173 20.09 -15.41 -1.63
C GLY A 173 20.18 -16.59 -2.60
N THR A 174 19.23 -16.73 -3.54
CA THR A 174 19.34 -17.72 -4.62
C THR A 174 20.37 -17.34 -5.67
N GLN A 175 20.81 -18.34 -6.46
CA GLN A 175 21.72 -18.09 -7.58
C GLN A 175 21.08 -17.18 -8.63
N GLU A 176 19.77 -17.32 -8.88
CA GLU A 176 19.02 -16.47 -9.80
C GLU A 176 19.05 -15.00 -9.36
N ALA A 177 18.79 -14.72 -8.07
CA ALA A 177 18.86 -13.37 -7.51
C ALA A 177 20.28 -12.76 -7.64
N ILE A 178 21.31 -13.56 -7.37
CA ILE A 178 22.71 -13.13 -7.49
C ILE A 178 23.08 -12.86 -8.95
N ASP A 179 22.67 -13.74 -9.87
CA ASP A 179 22.93 -13.61 -11.29
C ASP A 179 22.23 -12.39 -11.87
N PHE A 180 20.96 -12.17 -11.49
CA PHE A 180 20.20 -10.99 -11.87
C PHE A 180 20.87 -9.71 -11.38
N ALA A 181 21.21 -9.62 -10.09
CA ALA A 181 21.88 -8.45 -9.52
C ALA A 181 23.24 -8.17 -10.20
N THR A 182 23.98 -9.22 -10.56
CA THR A 182 25.26 -9.09 -11.26
C THR A 182 25.10 -8.60 -12.70
N ARG A 183 23.99 -8.97 -13.36
CA ARG A 183 23.70 -8.66 -14.77
C ARG A 183 22.73 -7.50 -14.96
N GLN A 184 22.22 -6.87 -13.90
CA GLN A 184 21.18 -5.84 -14.00
C GLN A 184 21.56 -4.71 -14.96
N GLN A 185 22.81 -4.23 -14.88
CA GLN A 185 23.31 -3.20 -15.79
C GLN A 185 23.34 -3.68 -17.26
N THR A 186 23.70 -4.95 -17.49
CA THR A 186 23.65 -5.55 -18.84
C THR A 186 22.22 -5.62 -19.35
N TYR A 187 21.24 -5.97 -18.52
CA TYR A 187 19.83 -5.98 -18.94
C TYR A 187 19.34 -4.58 -19.31
N HIS A 188 19.69 -3.55 -18.54
CA HIS A 188 19.37 -2.16 -18.92
C HIS A 188 20.01 -1.75 -20.26
N GLU A 189 21.25 -2.17 -20.51
CA GLU A 189 21.94 -1.91 -21.78
C GLU A 189 21.25 -2.61 -22.95
N GLU A 190 20.90 -3.89 -22.80
CA GLU A 190 20.19 -4.68 -23.82
C GLU A 190 18.80 -4.07 -24.11
N LEU A 191 18.02 -3.71 -23.09
CA LEU A 191 16.73 -3.04 -23.25
C LEU A 191 16.86 -1.69 -23.97
N ARG A 192 17.90 -0.92 -23.64
CA ARG A 192 18.21 0.35 -24.30
C ARG A 192 18.60 0.15 -25.76
N GLU A 193 19.38 -0.88 -26.08
CA GLU A 193 19.74 -1.23 -27.46
C GLU A 193 18.52 -1.60 -28.29
N ILE A 194 17.62 -2.44 -27.75
CA ILE A 194 16.34 -2.78 -28.37
C ILE A 194 15.51 -1.52 -28.66
N SER A 195 15.56 -0.55 -27.76
CA SER A 195 14.84 0.72 -27.84
C SER A 195 15.52 1.80 -28.70
N GLY A 196 16.55 1.44 -29.48
CA GLY A 196 17.27 2.39 -30.36
C GLY A 196 18.04 3.47 -29.59
N GLY A 197 18.51 3.16 -28.37
CA GLY A 197 19.33 4.04 -27.54
C GLY A 197 18.54 4.99 -26.63
N ARG A 198 17.21 4.87 -26.57
CA ARG A 198 16.31 5.64 -25.71
C ARG A 198 15.92 4.83 -24.48
N ASP A 199 15.69 5.50 -23.35
CA ASP A 199 15.27 4.88 -22.09
C ASP A 199 13.75 4.61 -22.11
N ARG A 200 13.29 3.76 -23.06
CA ARG A 200 11.87 3.42 -23.25
C ARG A 200 11.39 2.26 -22.38
N TRP A 201 12.33 1.38 -22.05
CA TRP A 201 12.16 0.21 -21.19
C TRP A 201 13.07 0.33 -19.97
N SER A 202 12.62 -0.20 -18.83
CA SER A 202 13.46 -0.37 -17.65
C SER A 202 13.15 -1.68 -16.94
N ILE A 203 14.06 -2.11 -16.08
CA ILE A 203 13.94 -3.33 -15.31
C ILE A 203 14.41 -3.10 -13.87
N GLY A 204 13.58 -3.54 -12.92
CA GLY A 204 13.88 -3.51 -11.49
C GLY A 204 13.67 -4.89 -10.86
N SER A 205 14.02 -5.01 -9.58
CA SER A 205 13.76 -6.23 -8.83
C SER A 205 13.39 -5.96 -7.38
N PHE A 206 12.51 -6.79 -6.85
CA PHE A 206 12.27 -6.93 -5.41
C PHE A 206 12.75 -8.30 -4.95
N GLY A 207 13.40 -8.33 -3.79
CA GLY A 207 13.71 -9.58 -3.09
C GLY A 207 12.48 -10.15 -2.40
N GLU A 208 12.52 -11.44 -2.07
CA GLU A 208 11.46 -12.20 -1.40
C GLU A 208 10.89 -11.47 -0.20
N SER A 209 11.76 -11.04 0.73
CA SER A 209 11.32 -10.36 1.95
C SER A 209 10.50 -9.10 1.71
N TYR A 210 10.81 -8.35 0.64
CA TYR A 210 10.08 -7.15 0.27
C TYR A 210 8.80 -7.48 -0.51
N ALA A 211 8.86 -8.46 -1.42
CA ALA A 211 7.71 -8.91 -2.18
C ALA A 211 6.62 -9.53 -1.28
N ASP A 212 7.01 -10.43 -0.38
CA ASP A 212 6.09 -11.06 0.58
C ASP A 212 5.42 -10.03 1.49
N ALA A 213 6.18 -9.02 1.93
CA ALA A 213 5.64 -7.93 2.74
C ALA A 213 4.61 -7.08 1.99
N MET A 214 4.69 -7.00 0.67
CA MET A 214 3.74 -6.24 -0.16
C MET A 214 2.56 -7.07 -0.64
N SER A 215 2.67 -8.40 -0.68
CA SER A 215 1.64 -9.27 -1.28
C SER A 215 1.06 -10.32 -0.33
N GLY A 216 1.35 -10.25 0.97
CA GLY A 216 0.91 -11.27 1.92
C GLY A 216 1.53 -12.66 1.70
N GLY A 217 2.68 -12.76 1.02
CA GLY A 217 3.37 -14.03 0.76
C GLY A 217 2.77 -14.88 -0.39
N GLU A 218 1.93 -14.30 -1.25
CA GLU A 218 1.35 -15.02 -2.40
C GLU A 218 2.29 -15.17 -3.61
N VAL A 219 3.53 -14.67 -3.55
CA VAL A 219 4.43 -14.67 -4.71
C VAL A 219 5.06 -16.04 -4.95
N GLU A 220 5.01 -16.49 -6.21
CA GLU A 220 5.83 -17.61 -6.69
C GLU A 220 7.17 -17.09 -7.22
N PHE A 221 8.29 -17.59 -6.70
CA PHE A 221 9.64 -17.18 -7.14
C PHE A 221 10.32 -18.22 -8.05
N PRO A 222 11.12 -17.80 -9.05
CA PRO A 222 11.20 -16.43 -9.57
C PRO A 222 9.95 -16.09 -10.40
N SER A 223 9.56 -14.82 -10.42
CA SER A 223 8.53 -14.30 -11.32
C SER A 223 8.96 -12.99 -11.93
N TYR A 224 8.61 -12.80 -13.20
CA TYR A 224 8.89 -11.58 -13.94
C TYR A 224 7.58 -11.00 -14.44
N PHE A 225 7.30 -9.73 -14.15
CA PHE A 225 6.10 -9.03 -14.59
C PHE A 225 6.46 -7.91 -15.54
N ILE A 226 5.76 -7.86 -16.67
CA ILE A 226 5.91 -6.84 -17.70
C ILE A 226 4.70 -5.93 -17.63
N TYR A 227 4.94 -4.65 -17.37
CA TYR A 227 3.94 -3.59 -17.32
C TYR A 227 4.01 -2.80 -18.62
N GLN A 228 2.86 -2.41 -19.19
CA GLN A 228 2.73 -1.60 -20.40
C GLN A 228 1.50 -0.69 -20.30
N GLU A 229 1.51 0.48 -20.95
CA GLU A 229 0.40 1.46 -20.83
C GLU A 229 -0.93 0.87 -21.32
N GLY A 230 -1.91 0.79 -20.41
CA GLY A 230 -3.27 0.32 -20.73
C GLY A 230 -3.38 -1.20 -20.92
N GLU A 231 -2.37 -1.96 -20.52
CA GLU A 231 -2.36 -3.43 -20.56
C GLU A 231 -2.18 -4.02 -19.16
N GLU A 232 -2.82 -5.16 -18.91
CA GLU A 232 -2.64 -5.93 -17.67
C GLU A 232 -1.21 -6.48 -17.57
N PRO A 233 -0.61 -6.54 -16.36
CA PRO A 233 0.73 -7.08 -16.18
C PRO A 233 0.87 -8.52 -16.70
N VAL A 234 1.88 -8.75 -17.54
CA VAL A 234 2.15 -10.08 -18.11
C VAL A 234 3.23 -10.79 -17.31
N ARG A 235 2.88 -11.92 -16.68
CA ARG A 235 3.84 -12.79 -15.97
C ARG A 235 4.65 -13.66 -16.93
N LYS A 236 5.95 -13.80 -16.65
CA LYS A 236 6.93 -14.71 -17.26
C LYS A 236 7.72 -15.45 -16.18
N GLU A 237 8.25 -16.62 -16.55
CA GLU A 237 9.01 -17.48 -15.64
C GLU A 237 10.53 -17.26 -15.74
N SER A 238 11.00 -16.52 -16.76
CA SER A 238 12.43 -16.24 -16.93
C SER A 238 12.70 -14.89 -17.59
N ILE A 239 13.87 -14.34 -17.31
CA ILE A 239 14.36 -13.12 -17.97
C ILE A 239 14.53 -13.29 -19.48
N ASP A 240 14.90 -14.49 -19.95
CA ASP A 240 15.06 -14.77 -21.38
C ASP A 240 13.72 -14.64 -22.13
N GLU A 241 12.61 -15.05 -21.52
CA GLU A 241 11.26 -14.86 -22.08
C GLU A 241 10.87 -13.38 -22.12
N VAL A 242 11.23 -12.61 -21.09
CA VAL A 242 11.01 -11.16 -21.07
C VAL A 242 11.76 -10.50 -22.21
N MET A 243 13.06 -10.77 -22.35
CA MET A 243 13.89 -10.15 -23.39
C MET A 243 13.39 -10.50 -24.79
N ALA A 244 12.96 -11.74 -25.01
CA ALA A 244 12.37 -12.15 -26.29
C ALA A 244 11.08 -11.37 -26.62
N LEU A 245 10.23 -11.12 -25.62
CA LEU A 245 8.98 -10.37 -25.79
C LEU A 245 9.26 -8.88 -26.08
N VAL A 246 10.17 -8.26 -25.32
CA VAL A 246 10.54 -6.86 -25.53
C VAL A 246 11.19 -6.66 -26.91
N GLU A 247 12.03 -7.60 -27.36
CA GLU A 247 12.58 -7.59 -28.72
C GLU A 247 11.51 -7.66 -29.80
N GLU A 248 10.47 -8.47 -29.61
CA GLU A 248 9.36 -8.58 -30.57
C GLU A 248 8.58 -7.27 -30.67
N ALA A 249 8.27 -6.65 -29.53
CA ALA A 249 7.61 -5.35 -29.46
C ALA A 249 8.41 -4.27 -30.19
N GLY A 250 9.72 -4.17 -29.95
CA GLY A 250 10.60 -3.18 -30.58
C GLY A 250 10.78 -3.32 -32.10
N ARG A 251 10.40 -4.47 -32.69
CA ARG A 251 10.45 -4.68 -34.15
C ARG A 251 9.21 -4.18 -34.90
N THR A 252 8.13 -3.87 -34.19
CA THR A 252 6.84 -3.49 -34.80
C THR A 252 6.67 -2.01 -35.08
N GLU A 253 7.65 -1.18 -34.68
CA GLU A 253 7.72 0.27 -34.92
C GLU A 253 8.71 0.65 -36.03
#